data_AF-A0A7W1C109-F1
#
_entry.id   AF-A0A7W1C109-F1
#
_cell.length_a   1.000
_cell.length_b   1.000
_cell.length_c   1.000
_cell.angle_alpha   90.00
_cell.angle_beta   90.00
_cell.angle_gamma   90.00
#
_symmetry.space_group_name_H-M   'P 1'
#
loop_
_entity.id
_entity.type
_entity.pdbx_description
1 polymer ?
#
loop_
_entity_poly.entity_id
_entity_poly.type
_entity_poly.pdbx_seq_one_letter_code
_entity_poly.pdbx_strand_id
1 'polypeptide(L)'
;VMAVTSNASVQGIKTDFGATVGEITPDGTLFLLLAGCVIGILGGLIFLAVRRWLPGEGWLRGLLFGGLLLAVFGRLIIDPENRDFVFLDPAALAIGMFGGIFMGYGLLFMILHEWIGPRIIAARTGSWAPSALVIVLLIPLLLTGILAIFLVASVLVGFAINHTQTFTNLWSTRSVEIAGYVVLISFSTFGLVQLAGAIVEML
;
A
#
# COMPACT_ATOMS: atom_id res chain seq x y z
N VAL A 1 0.55 7.62 15.27
CA VAL A 1 1.67 6.85 15.85
C VAL A 1 2.55 7.78 16.68
N MET A 2 3.36 8.63 16.03
CA MET A 2 4.30 9.57 16.68
C MET A 2 3.76 10.29 17.93
N ALA A 3 2.59 10.91 17.87
CA ALA A 3 2.06 11.68 19.01
C ALA A 3 1.86 10.87 20.30
N VAL A 4 1.60 9.57 20.20
CA VAL A 4 1.30 8.68 21.34
C VAL A 4 2.50 7.83 21.73
N THR A 5 3.43 7.60 20.81
CA THR A 5 4.58 6.73 21.01
C THR A 5 5.90 7.48 21.09
N SER A 6 5.94 8.81 21.05
CA SER A 6 7.21 9.56 21.19
C SER A 6 7.43 9.99 22.63
N ASN A 7 8.67 9.85 23.13
CA ASN A 7 9.04 10.35 24.45
C ASN A 7 8.79 11.87 24.57
N ALA A 8 8.39 12.34 25.75
CA ALA A 8 8.15 13.76 26.01
C ALA A 8 9.37 14.66 25.68
N SER A 9 10.58 14.11 25.79
CA SER A 9 11.85 14.80 25.50
C SER A 9 12.09 15.13 24.01
N VAL A 10 11.36 14.50 23.08
CA VAL A 10 11.55 14.70 21.63
C VAL A 10 10.40 15.45 20.96
N GLN A 11 9.42 15.90 21.74
CA GLN A 11 8.32 16.73 21.24
C GLN A 11 8.89 18.05 20.69
N GLY A 12 8.39 18.50 19.53
CA GLY A 12 8.87 19.71 18.86
C GLY A 12 10.12 19.52 17.99
N ILE A 13 10.72 18.32 17.94
CA ILE A 13 11.84 18.00 17.04
C ILE A 13 11.29 17.68 15.64
N LYS A 14 12.06 17.99 14.59
CA LYS A 14 11.74 17.60 13.21
C LYS A 14 12.15 16.16 12.91
N THR A 15 11.26 15.41 12.28
CA THR A 15 11.54 14.10 11.70
C THR A 15 12.38 14.23 10.43
N ASP A 16 12.89 13.11 9.93
CA ASP A 16 13.63 13.07 8.66
C ASP A 16 12.78 13.51 7.46
N PHE A 17 11.45 13.41 7.57
CA PHE A 17 10.49 13.91 6.59
C PHE A 17 10.05 15.37 6.83
N GLY A 18 10.70 16.08 7.75
CA GLY A 18 10.48 17.50 8.02
C GLY A 18 9.21 17.83 8.83
N ALA A 19 8.51 16.82 9.33
CA ALA A 19 7.35 16.99 10.20
C ALA A 19 7.79 17.23 11.65
N THR A 20 7.07 18.08 12.40
CA THR A 20 7.34 18.29 13.82
C THR A 20 6.66 17.20 14.65
N VAL A 21 7.41 16.52 15.51
CA VAL A 21 6.87 15.50 16.43
C VAL A 21 5.90 16.15 17.41
N GLY A 22 4.68 15.59 17.52
CA GLY A 22 3.62 16.07 18.42
C GLY A 22 2.63 17.05 17.80
N GLU A 23 2.91 17.56 16.60
CA GLU A 23 2.08 18.56 15.95
C GLU A 23 1.28 17.95 14.79
N ILE A 24 -0.02 18.24 14.77
CA ILE A 24 -0.88 17.94 13.61
C ILE A 24 -1.06 19.25 12.83
N THR A 25 -0.43 19.33 11.67
CA THR A 25 -0.51 20.50 10.80
C THR A 25 -1.41 20.23 9.59
N PRO A 26 -2.12 21.24 9.06
CA PRO A 26 -2.89 21.09 7.82
C PRO A 26 -2.04 20.64 6.65
N ASP A 27 -0.84 21.20 6.49
CA ASP A 27 0.08 20.88 5.41
C ASP A 27 0.59 19.44 5.50
N GLY A 28 1.01 18.98 6.69
CA GLY A 28 1.43 17.61 6.91
C GLY A 28 0.28 16.62 6.70
N THR A 29 -0.94 16.99 7.11
CA THR A 29 -2.15 16.17 6.88
C THR A 29 -2.46 16.05 5.40
N LEU A 30 -2.43 17.15 4.65
CA LEU A 30 -2.65 17.16 3.21
C LEU A 30 -1.58 16.34 2.48
N PHE A 31 -0.31 16.50 2.87
CA PHE A 31 0.79 15.70 2.33
C PHE A 31 0.57 14.21 2.54
N LEU A 32 0.27 13.78 3.77
CA LEU A 32 0.01 12.37 4.10
C LEU A 32 -1.21 11.82 3.35
N LEU A 33 -2.26 12.63 3.19
CA LEU A 33 -3.43 12.24 2.42
C LEU A 33 -3.08 12.01 0.95
N LEU A 34 -2.36 12.94 0.33
CA LEU A 34 -1.95 12.81 -1.08
C LEU A 34 -0.96 11.65 -1.29
N ALA A 35 0.05 11.53 -0.43
CA ALA A 35 1.01 10.42 -0.47
C ALA A 35 0.31 9.08 -0.26
N GLY A 36 -0.60 9.00 0.72
CA GLY A 36 -1.42 7.83 1.01
C GLY A 36 -2.33 7.44 -0.15
N CYS A 37 -2.91 8.41 -0.87
CA CYS A 37 -3.68 8.14 -2.09
C CYS A 37 -2.82 7.49 -3.18
N VAL A 38 -1.61 8.01 -3.43
CA VAL A 38 -0.70 7.44 -4.44
C VAL A 38 -0.29 6.03 -4.06
N ILE A 39 0.19 5.85 -2.83
CA ILE A 39 0.60 4.54 -2.31
C ILE A 39 -0.60 3.57 -2.32
N GLY A 40 -1.79 4.05 -1.98
CA GLY A 40 -3.03 3.27 -2.01
C GLY A 40 -3.41 2.82 -3.42
N ILE A 41 -3.18 3.64 -4.46
CA ILE A 41 -3.39 3.24 -5.86
C ILE A 41 -2.37 2.18 -6.28
N LEU A 42 -1.08 2.39 -5.96
CA LEU A 42 -0.03 1.41 -6.21
C LEU A 42 -0.34 0.08 -5.52
N GLY A 43 -0.78 0.12 -4.26
CA GLY A 43 -1.24 -1.06 -3.54
C GLY A 43 -2.42 -1.74 -4.23
N GLY A 44 -3.39 -1.01 -4.76
CA GLY A 44 -4.51 -1.57 -5.50
C GLY A 44 -4.09 -2.26 -6.80
N LEU A 45 -3.08 -1.73 -7.49
CA LEU A 45 -2.51 -2.35 -8.68
C LEU A 45 -1.71 -3.61 -8.35
N ILE A 46 -0.93 -3.56 -7.26
CA ILE A 46 -0.25 -4.75 -6.74
C ILE A 46 -1.31 -5.81 -6.43
N PHE A 47 -2.40 -5.47 -5.75
CA PHE A 47 -3.51 -6.40 -5.50
C PHE A 47 -4.01 -7.01 -6.80
N LEU A 48 -4.32 -6.19 -7.82
CA LEU A 48 -4.82 -6.71 -9.10
C LEU A 48 -3.81 -7.65 -9.78
N ALA A 49 -2.51 -7.38 -9.66
CA ALA A 49 -1.47 -8.26 -10.15
C ALA A 49 -1.44 -9.57 -9.37
N VAL A 50 -1.46 -9.51 -8.04
CA VAL A 50 -1.24 -10.70 -7.19
C VAL A 50 -2.51 -11.49 -6.87
N ARG A 51 -3.70 -10.91 -7.09
CA ARG A 51 -4.98 -11.43 -6.58
C ARG A 51 -5.17 -12.90 -6.89
N ARG A 52 -4.82 -13.35 -8.10
CA ARG A 52 -5.08 -14.72 -8.55
C ARG A 52 -4.35 -15.80 -7.73
N TRP A 53 -3.25 -15.41 -7.08
CA TRP A 53 -2.45 -16.29 -6.23
C TRP A 53 -2.72 -16.06 -4.74
N LEU A 54 -3.50 -15.05 -4.38
CA LEU A 54 -3.92 -14.84 -3.00
C LEU A 54 -5.09 -15.79 -2.69
N PRO A 55 -4.93 -16.68 -1.69
CA PRO A 55 -6.01 -17.58 -1.30
C PRO A 55 -7.12 -16.83 -0.53
N GLY A 56 -8.27 -17.47 -0.43
CA GLY A 56 -9.41 -16.98 0.34
C GLY A 56 -10.28 -15.94 -0.39
N GLU A 57 -11.35 -15.54 0.29
CA GLU A 57 -12.36 -14.61 -0.20
C GLU A 57 -12.69 -13.56 0.88
N GLY A 58 -13.32 -12.45 0.48
CA GLY A 58 -13.74 -11.41 1.40
C GLY A 58 -12.61 -10.86 2.27
N TRP A 59 -12.95 -10.53 3.51
CA TRP A 59 -12.04 -9.94 4.48
C TRP A 59 -10.75 -10.75 4.71
N LEU A 60 -10.80 -12.09 4.62
CA LEU A 60 -9.62 -12.94 4.80
C LEU A 60 -8.59 -12.69 3.70
N ARG A 61 -9.04 -12.56 2.44
CA ARG A 61 -8.16 -12.20 1.31
C ARG A 61 -7.56 -10.81 1.51
N GLY A 62 -8.32 -9.89 2.09
CA GLY A 62 -7.84 -8.56 2.48
C GLY A 62 -6.74 -8.61 3.52
N LEU A 63 -6.89 -9.42 4.58
CA LEU A 63 -5.86 -9.59 5.61
C LEU A 63 -4.61 -10.28 5.05
N LEU A 64 -4.76 -11.30 4.20
CA LEU A 64 -3.63 -11.95 3.55
C LEU A 64 -2.88 -10.99 2.63
N PHE A 65 -3.60 -10.12 1.94
CA PHE A 65 -2.98 -9.08 1.14
C PHE A 65 -2.26 -8.03 1.99
N GLY A 66 -2.88 -7.56 3.08
CA GLY A 66 -2.23 -6.66 4.03
C GLY A 66 -0.98 -7.28 4.65
N GLY A 67 -1.03 -8.56 5.00
CA GLY A 67 0.09 -9.33 5.51
C GLY A 67 1.21 -9.52 4.48
N LEU A 68 0.86 -9.75 3.22
CA LEU A 68 1.83 -9.77 2.11
C LEU A 68 2.53 -8.42 1.96
N LEU A 69 1.79 -7.31 1.99
CA LEU A 69 2.38 -5.98 1.90
C LEU A 69 3.28 -5.69 3.11
N LEU A 70 2.86 -6.09 4.32
CA LEU A 70 3.68 -5.97 5.51
C LEU A 70 4.96 -6.80 5.41
N ALA A 71 4.87 -8.03 4.91
CA ALA A 71 6.03 -8.88 4.71
C ALA A 71 7.02 -8.24 3.74
N VAL A 72 6.56 -7.76 2.58
CA VAL A 72 7.43 -7.27 1.52
C VAL A 72 7.96 -5.86 1.79
N PHE A 73 7.11 -4.97 2.33
CA PHE A 73 7.43 -3.54 2.47
C PHE A 73 7.58 -3.09 3.93
N GLY A 74 7.25 -3.94 4.91
CA GLY A 74 7.29 -3.57 6.32
C GLY A 74 8.67 -3.07 6.76
N ARG A 75 9.76 -3.71 6.32
CA ARG A 75 11.14 -3.32 6.63
C ARG A 75 11.51 -1.91 6.14
N LEU A 76 10.85 -1.41 5.10
CA LEU A 76 11.10 -0.05 4.57
C LEU A 76 10.53 1.03 5.50
N ILE A 77 9.50 0.69 6.29
CA ILE A 77 8.87 1.61 7.22
C ILE A 77 9.38 1.35 8.64
N ILE A 78 9.40 0.09 9.07
CA ILE A 78 9.86 -0.34 10.39
C ILE A 78 11.34 -0.66 10.27
N ASP A 79 12.17 0.35 10.57
CA ASP A 79 13.61 0.31 10.37
C ASP A 79 14.37 0.73 11.64
N PRO A 80 15.18 -0.15 12.27
CA PRO A 80 16.03 0.21 13.40
C PRO A 80 17.09 1.27 13.06
N GLU A 81 17.49 1.40 11.79
CA GLU A 81 18.44 2.42 11.35
C GLU A 81 17.78 3.79 11.18
N ASN A 82 16.44 3.85 11.13
CA ASN A 82 15.72 5.11 11.02
C ASN A 82 15.70 5.83 12.38
N ARG A 83 16.28 7.03 12.40
CA ARG A 83 16.38 7.87 13.59
C ARG A 83 15.01 8.16 14.21
N ASP A 84 13.95 8.26 13.42
CA ASP A 84 12.60 8.51 13.91
C ASP A 84 12.08 7.37 14.82
N PHE A 85 12.59 6.14 14.66
CA PHE A 85 12.19 4.98 15.45
C PHE A 85 12.95 4.84 16.78
N VAL A 86 14.12 5.45 16.90
CA VAL A 86 14.94 5.42 18.13
C VAL A 86 14.21 6.05 19.32
N PHE A 87 13.31 7.01 19.05
CA PHE A 87 12.61 7.76 20.09
C PHE A 87 11.21 7.23 20.39
N LEU A 88 10.82 6.11 19.77
CA LEU A 88 9.49 5.54 19.94
C LEU A 88 9.43 4.58 21.13
N ASP A 89 8.67 4.97 22.14
CA ASP A 89 8.45 4.21 23.37
C ASP A 89 6.95 4.20 23.73
N PRO A 90 6.31 3.02 23.91
CA PRO A 90 6.86 1.68 23.72
C PRO A 90 7.09 1.31 22.26
N ALA A 91 8.27 0.81 21.91
CA ALA A 91 8.62 0.39 20.55
C ALA A 91 7.65 -0.67 20.01
N ALA A 92 7.25 -1.64 20.85
CA ALA A 92 6.24 -2.64 20.51
C ALA A 92 4.90 -2.05 20.06
N LEU A 93 4.45 -0.97 20.70
CA LEU A 93 3.21 -0.27 20.33
C LEU A 93 3.38 0.42 18.98
N ALA A 94 4.50 1.11 18.75
CA ALA A 94 4.79 1.75 17.47
C ALA A 94 4.83 0.75 16.32
N ILE A 95 5.55 -0.37 16.48
CA ILE A 95 5.61 -1.47 15.52
C ILE A 95 4.21 -2.01 15.23
N GLY A 96 3.41 -2.25 16.27
CA GLY A 96 2.03 -2.70 16.13
C GLY A 96 1.14 -1.72 15.37
N MET A 97 1.27 -0.42 15.62
CA MET A 97 0.50 0.60 14.91
C MET A 97 0.92 0.72 13.44
N PHE A 98 2.22 0.75 13.14
CA PHE A 98 2.70 0.80 11.75
C PHE A 98 2.36 -0.48 10.98
N GLY A 99 2.55 -1.65 11.58
CA GLY A 99 2.12 -2.92 11.00
C GLY A 99 0.60 -3.00 10.80
N GLY A 100 -0.16 -2.44 11.74
CA GLY A 100 -1.61 -2.32 11.67
C GLY A 100 -2.11 -1.50 10.48
N ILE A 101 -1.34 -0.52 9.99
CA ILE A 101 -1.69 0.24 8.78
C ILE A 101 -1.76 -0.68 7.56
N PHE A 102 -0.81 -1.60 7.39
CA PHE A 102 -0.81 -2.56 6.27
C PHE A 102 -2.01 -3.52 6.35
N MET A 103 -2.26 -4.06 7.54
CA MET A 103 -3.39 -4.97 7.77
C MET A 103 -4.73 -4.26 7.54
N GLY A 104 -4.86 -3.04 8.07
CA GLY A 104 -6.03 -2.19 7.90
C GLY A 104 -6.24 -1.79 6.44
N TYR A 105 -5.17 -1.45 5.71
CA TYR A 105 -5.25 -1.16 4.28
C TYR A 105 -5.76 -2.36 3.50
N GLY A 106 -5.20 -3.56 3.68
CA GLY A 106 -5.65 -4.75 2.96
C GLY A 106 -7.11 -5.11 3.24
N LEU A 107 -7.53 -5.00 4.51
CA LEU A 107 -8.91 -5.20 4.92
C LEU A 107 -9.87 -4.18 4.29
N LEU A 108 -9.59 -2.89 4.45
CA LEU A 108 -10.40 -1.80 3.92
C LEU A 108 -10.47 -1.84 2.41
N PHE A 109 -9.34 -2.10 1.75
CA PHE A 109 -9.27 -2.23 0.30
C PHE A 109 -10.22 -3.30 -0.20
N MET A 110 -10.24 -4.48 0.43
CA MET A 110 -11.12 -5.57 -0.02
C MET A 110 -12.60 -5.25 0.21
N ILE A 111 -12.95 -4.66 1.36
CA ILE A 111 -14.32 -4.19 1.64
C ILE A 111 -14.76 -3.17 0.58
N LEU A 112 -13.92 -2.18 0.29
CA LEU A 112 -14.21 -1.17 -0.72
C LEU A 112 -14.27 -1.77 -2.13
N HIS A 113 -13.40 -2.71 -2.46
CA HIS A 113 -13.39 -3.38 -3.76
C HIS A 113 -14.69 -4.17 -3.99
N GLU A 114 -15.17 -4.92 -2.98
CA GLU A 114 -16.43 -5.67 -3.06
C GLU A 114 -17.65 -4.75 -3.06
N TRP A 115 -17.60 -3.65 -2.30
CA TRP A 115 -18.70 -2.70 -2.21
C TRP A 115 -18.81 -1.83 -3.48
N ILE A 116 -17.70 -1.30 -3.98
CA ILE A 116 -17.66 -0.34 -5.08
C ILE A 116 -17.59 -1.04 -6.44
N GLY A 117 -16.87 -2.16 -6.54
CA GLY A 117 -16.62 -2.86 -7.81
C GLY A 117 -17.88 -3.15 -8.63
N PRO A 118 -18.90 -3.82 -8.06
CA PRO A 118 -20.15 -4.08 -8.77
C PRO A 118 -20.86 -2.81 -9.25
N ARG A 119 -20.80 -1.73 -8.45
CA ARG A 119 -21.44 -0.44 -8.78
C ARG A 119 -20.73 0.29 -9.91
N ILE A 120 -19.40 0.26 -9.95
CA ILE A 120 -18.62 0.85 -11.05
C ILE A 120 -18.86 0.09 -12.35
N ILE A 121 -18.87 -1.24 -12.30
CA ILE A 121 -19.10 -2.08 -13.49
C ILE A 121 -20.51 -1.84 -14.05
N ALA A 122 -21.53 -1.79 -13.19
CA ALA A 122 -22.90 -1.48 -13.57
C ALA A 122 -23.06 -0.06 -14.15
N ALA A 123 -22.29 0.93 -13.67
CA ALA A 123 -22.29 2.28 -14.21
C ALA A 123 -21.54 2.40 -15.56
N ARG A 124 -20.60 1.48 -15.83
CA ARG A 124 -19.75 1.48 -17.03
C ARG A 124 -20.50 1.03 -18.29
N THR A 125 -21.61 0.30 -18.17
CA THR A 125 -22.40 -0.23 -19.30
C THR A 125 -23.28 0.80 -20.03
N GLY A 126 -22.93 2.09 -20.03
CA GLY A 126 -23.69 3.08 -20.83
C GLY A 126 -23.30 4.56 -20.76
N SER A 127 -22.30 4.98 -19.98
CA SER A 127 -21.91 6.40 -19.93
C SER A 127 -20.40 6.60 -19.72
N TRP A 128 -19.86 7.71 -20.23
CA TRP A 128 -18.45 8.13 -20.09
C TRP A 128 -18.11 8.66 -18.69
N ALA A 129 -19.13 8.85 -17.84
CA ALA A 129 -19.04 9.46 -16.52
C ALA A 129 -18.10 8.72 -15.53
N PRO A 130 -18.04 7.38 -15.47
CA PRO A 130 -17.12 6.68 -14.55
C PRO A 130 -15.66 6.91 -14.91
N SER A 131 -15.35 6.93 -16.22
CA SER A 131 -14.01 7.23 -16.73
C SER A 131 -13.59 8.67 -16.41
N ALA A 132 -14.53 9.62 -16.57
CA ALA A 132 -14.29 11.02 -16.22
C ALA A 132 -14.08 11.22 -14.71
N LEU A 133 -14.80 10.49 -13.86
CA LEU A 133 -14.67 10.57 -12.41
C LEU A 133 -13.32 10.01 -11.93
N VAL A 134 -12.86 8.91 -12.53
CA VAL A 134 -11.50 8.39 -12.32
C VAL A 134 -10.47 9.43 -12.75
N ILE A 135 -10.60 10.01 -13.94
CA ILE A 135 -9.67 11.06 -14.42
C ILE A 135 -9.67 12.26 -13.46
N VAL A 136 -10.84 12.74 -13.02
CA VAL A 136 -10.98 13.87 -12.09
C VAL A 136 -10.35 13.58 -10.73
N LEU A 137 -10.49 12.37 -10.20
CA LEU A 137 -9.80 11.94 -8.96
C LEU A 137 -8.28 11.84 -9.14
N LEU A 138 -7.80 11.62 -10.36
CA LEU A 138 -6.38 11.52 -10.69
C LEU A 138 -5.74 12.89 -10.96
N ILE A 139 -6.52 13.94 -11.28
CA ILE A 139 -6.01 15.30 -11.57
C ILE A 139 -5.23 15.91 -10.38
N PRO A 140 -5.71 15.89 -9.13
CA PRO A 140 -4.94 16.38 -7.99
C PRO A 140 -3.63 15.60 -7.79
N LEU A 141 -3.63 14.31 -8.15
CA LEU A 141 -2.48 13.41 -8.04
C LEU A 141 -1.44 13.67 -9.15
N LEU A 142 -1.86 14.18 -10.31
CA LEU A 142 -0.97 14.62 -11.39
C LEU A 142 -0.20 15.90 -11.05
N LEU A 143 -0.70 16.70 -10.10
CA LEU A 143 -0.09 17.98 -9.70
C LEU A 143 1.04 17.83 -8.67
N THR A 144 1.28 16.63 -8.12
CA THR A 144 2.26 16.38 -7.04
C THR A 144 3.65 15.96 -7.54
N GLY A 145 3.96 16.15 -8.82
CA GLY A 145 5.32 15.94 -9.37
C GLY A 145 5.65 14.46 -9.62
N ILE A 146 6.68 13.91 -8.97
CA ILE A 146 7.19 12.54 -9.22
C ILE A 146 6.11 11.45 -9.07
N LEU A 147 5.14 11.67 -8.19
CA LEU A 147 4.02 10.76 -7.94
C LEU A 147 3.05 10.69 -9.14
N ALA A 148 2.95 11.76 -9.93
CA ALA A 148 2.21 11.80 -11.18
C ALA A 148 2.81 10.83 -12.22
N ILE A 149 4.13 10.71 -12.26
CA ILE A 149 4.84 9.84 -13.21
C ILE A 149 4.54 8.37 -12.91
N PHE A 150 4.64 7.97 -11.64
CA PHE A 150 4.30 6.61 -11.22
C PHE A 150 2.84 6.26 -11.49
N LEU A 151 1.93 7.22 -11.28
CA LEU A 151 0.51 7.04 -11.56
C LEU A 151 0.23 6.85 -13.06
N VAL A 152 0.79 7.72 -13.90
CA VAL A 152 0.63 7.64 -15.36
C VAL A 152 1.22 6.35 -15.89
N ALA A 153 2.45 6.00 -15.48
CA ALA A 153 3.09 4.74 -15.87
C ALA A 153 2.21 3.53 -15.49
N SER A 154 1.65 3.54 -14.28
CA SER A 154 0.76 2.49 -13.81
C SER A 154 -0.53 2.35 -14.61
N VAL A 155 -1.18 3.47 -14.95
CA VAL A 155 -2.39 3.49 -15.79
C VAL A 155 -2.07 3.00 -17.21
N LEU A 156 -0.96 3.45 -17.79
CA LEU A 156 -0.52 3.02 -19.12
C LEU A 156 -0.20 1.53 -19.17
N VAL A 157 0.48 0.99 -18.15
CA VAL A 157 0.75 -0.44 -18.00
C VAL A 157 -0.56 -1.23 -17.88
N GLY A 158 -1.48 -0.79 -17.02
CA GLY A 158 -2.80 -1.44 -16.88
C GLY A 158 -3.59 -1.44 -18.19
N PHE A 159 -3.56 -0.33 -18.93
CA PHE A 159 -4.22 -0.22 -20.24
C PHE A 159 -3.57 -1.13 -21.28
N ALA A 160 -2.24 -1.15 -21.38
CA ALA A 160 -1.49 -2.00 -22.30
C ALA A 160 -1.73 -3.49 -22.03
N ILE A 161 -1.74 -3.90 -20.76
CA ILE A 161 -2.06 -5.26 -20.32
C ILE A 161 -3.49 -5.65 -20.76
N ASN A 162 -4.46 -4.77 -20.53
CA ASN A 162 -5.86 -5.04 -20.87
C ASN A 162 -6.13 -5.10 -22.38
N HIS A 163 -5.34 -4.40 -23.19
CA HIS A 163 -5.54 -4.35 -24.65
C HIS A 163 -4.86 -5.50 -25.41
N THR A 164 -3.97 -6.25 -24.76
CA THR A 164 -3.15 -7.28 -25.44
C THR A 164 -3.65 -8.68 -25.09
N GLN A 165 -4.42 -9.31 -26.00
CA GLN A 165 -4.93 -10.69 -25.82
C GLN A 165 -3.80 -11.73 -25.62
N THR A 166 -2.62 -11.48 -26.16
CA THR A 166 -1.45 -12.34 -25.96
C THR A 166 -1.01 -12.37 -24.49
N PHE A 167 -1.08 -11.22 -23.80
CA PHE A 167 -0.72 -11.14 -22.39
C PHE A 167 -1.72 -11.91 -21.53
N THR A 168 -3.03 -11.78 -21.80
CA THR A 168 -4.05 -12.52 -21.05
C THR A 168 -3.92 -14.03 -21.23
N ASN A 169 -3.57 -14.50 -22.44
CA ASN A 169 -3.37 -15.92 -22.72
C ASN A 169 -2.10 -16.49 -22.07
N LEU A 170 -1.01 -15.73 -22.05
CA LEU A 170 0.20 -16.12 -21.32
C LEU A 170 -0.04 -16.14 -19.81
N TRP A 171 -0.74 -15.13 -19.30
CA TRP A 171 -1.04 -14.99 -17.88
C TRP A 171 -1.86 -16.16 -17.34
N SER A 172 -2.77 -16.74 -18.13
CA SER A 172 -3.59 -17.89 -17.70
C SER A 172 -2.89 -19.25 -17.71
N THR A 173 -1.60 -19.33 -18.11
CA THR A 173 -0.90 -20.61 -18.15
C THR A 173 -0.51 -21.13 -16.76
N ARG A 174 -0.49 -22.47 -16.60
CA ARG A 174 -0.08 -23.16 -15.37
C ARG A 174 1.35 -22.81 -14.94
N SER A 175 2.24 -22.55 -15.89
CA SER A 175 3.62 -22.15 -15.58
C SER A 175 3.69 -20.79 -14.88
N VAL A 176 2.92 -19.80 -15.34
CA VAL A 176 2.86 -18.48 -14.68
C VAL A 176 2.15 -18.60 -13.33
N GLU A 177 1.20 -19.52 -13.20
CA GLU A 177 0.56 -19.81 -11.92
C GLU A 177 1.58 -20.29 -10.88
N ILE A 178 2.33 -21.36 -11.19
CA ILE A 178 3.36 -21.90 -10.31
C ILE A 178 4.45 -20.85 -10.04
N ALA A 179 4.94 -20.17 -11.08
CA ALA A 179 5.96 -19.14 -10.94
C ALA A 179 5.52 -18.03 -9.99
N GLY A 180 4.27 -17.58 -10.09
CA GLY A 180 3.76 -16.54 -9.20
C GLY A 180 3.60 -16.98 -7.75
N TYR A 181 3.21 -18.23 -7.48
CA TYR A 181 3.25 -18.77 -6.11
C TYR A 181 4.67 -18.82 -5.56
N VAL A 182 5.64 -19.31 -6.35
CA VAL A 182 7.05 -19.37 -5.95
C VAL A 182 7.58 -17.97 -5.64
N VAL A 183 7.30 -16.99 -6.51
CA VAL A 183 7.69 -15.59 -6.31
C VAL A 183 7.06 -15.04 -5.03
N LEU A 184 5.74 -15.17 -4.86
CA LEU A 184 5.06 -14.64 -3.68
C LEU A 184 5.56 -15.25 -2.38
N ILE A 185 5.74 -16.57 -2.33
CA ILE A 185 6.30 -17.26 -1.15
C ILE A 185 7.71 -16.77 -0.89
N SER A 186 8.57 -16.72 -1.91
CA SER A 186 9.98 -16.30 -1.75
C SER A 186 10.08 -14.87 -1.22
N PHE A 187 9.37 -13.93 -1.82
CA PHE A 187 9.36 -12.52 -1.37
C PHE A 187 8.75 -12.36 0.02
N SER A 188 7.67 -13.08 0.32
CA SER A 188 7.04 -13.04 1.64
C SER A 188 7.97 -13.59 2.72
N THR A 189 8.58 -14.76 2.48
CA THR A 189 9.51 -15.38 3.43
C THR A 189 10.73 -14.50 3.65
N PHE A 190 11.37 -14.02 2.57
CA PHE A 190 12.52 -13.12 2.68
C PHE A 190 12.15 -11.84 3.45
N GLY A 191 11.05 -11.20 3.07
CA GLY A 191 10.58 -9.97 3.70
C GLY A 191 10.22 -10.15 5.17
N LEU A 192 9.58 -11.25 5.54
CA LEU A 192 9.28 -11.59 6.95
C LEU A 192 10.55 -11.81 7.76
N VAL A 193 11.57 -12.47 7.21
CA VAL A 193 12.86 -12.65 7.90
C VAL A 193 13.53 -11.30 8.15
N GLN A 194 13.55 -10.42 7.15
CA GLN A 194 14.12 -9.08 7.30
C GLN A 194 13.35 -8.23 8.32
N LEU A 195 12.01 -8.27 8.26
CA LEU A 195 11.15 -7.56 9.20
C LEU A 195 11.29 -8.10 10.63
N ALA A 196 11.37 -9.42 10.81
CA ALA A 196 11.56 -10.03 12.12
C ALA A 196 12.92 -9.63 12.72
N GLY A 197 13.99 -9.62 11.92
CA GLY A 197 15.29 -9.12 12.34
C GLY A 197 15.22 -7.67 12.83
N ALA A 198 14.58 -6.79 12.05
CA ALA A 198 14.36 -5.40 12.43
C ALA A 198 13.57 -5.25 13.74
N ILE A 199 12.49 -6.02 13.91
CA ILE A 199 11.69 -5.98 15.14
C ILE A 199 12.51 -6.43 16.35
N VAL A 200 13.33 -7.48 16.22
CA VAL A 200 14.21 -7.96 17.30
C VAL A 200 15.26 -6.92 17.68
N GLU A 201 15.81 -6.19 16.71
CA GLU A 201 16.78 -5.11 16.98
C GLU A 201 16.16 -3.90 17.69
N MET A 202 14.85 -3.70 17.55
CA MET A 202 14.12 -2.56 18.13
C MET A 202 13.55 -2.79 19.53
N LEU A 203 13.42 -4.06 19.97
CA LEU A 203 12.83 -4.45 21.26
C LEU A 203 13.91 -4.75 22.29
#